data_AF-A0A929WBF5-F1
#
_entry.id   AF-A0A929WBF5-F1
#
_cell.length_a   1.000
_cell.length_b   1.000
_cell.length_c   1.000
_cell.angle_alpha   90.00
_cell.angle_beta   90.00
_cell.angle_gamma   90.00
#
_symmetry.space_group_name_H-M   'P 1'
#
loop_
_entity.id
_entity.type
_entity.pdbx_description
1 polymer ?
#
loop_
_entity_poly.entity_id
_entity_poly.type
_entity_poly.pdbx_seq_one_letter_code
_entity_poly.pdbx_strand_id
1 'polypeptide(L)'
;TVAALVHDDLMDHADMRRGRPTVHTRWNENTAVLSGDTMLLLAYRLIAQCTVGRREEVLHLFTDSAIRICEGQQYDVNFESRSEVTEAEYLEMIRLKTSVLLGCAAQMGGLLADAPATDAEVLYQFAEKIGLAFQLQDDYLDAYGDPAVFGKKIGGDNLCGKKTFLTVTALSQMSGAETTHFLRMLACDSIDPDEKIRYAMRCYAKYDVESLCRQRIEAYFKEARTTLDRLSVDATPLWNYVTPLLGRNH
;
A
#
# COMPACT_ATOMS: atom_id res chain seq x y z
N THR A 1 5.36 9.18 2.71
CA THR A 1 5.46 10.55 3.27
C THR A 1 4.25 11.35 2.78
N VAL A 2 3.96 12.54 3.30
CA VAL A 2 2.89 13.40 2.74
C VAL A 2 3.20 13.76 1.28
N ALA A 3 4.48 13.94 0.93
CA ALA A 3 4.93 14.14 -0.44
C ALA A 3 4.43 13.04 -1.39
N ALA A 4 4.62 11.77 -1.02
CA ALA A 4 4.18 10.63 -1.82
C ALA A 4 2.66 10.66 -2.09
N LEU A 5 1.84 11.07 -1.12
CA LEU A 5 0.39 11.18 -1.31
C LEU A 5 0.01 12.28 -2.31
N VAL A 6 0.72 13.42 -2.29
CA VAL A 6 0.46 14.54 -3.21
C VAL A 6 0.81 14.14 -4.66
N HIS A 7 1.93 13.45 -4.84
CA HIS A 7 2.33 12.94 -6.16
C HIS A 7 1.44 11.79 -6.64
N ASP A 8 1.08 10.85 -5.75
CA ASP A 8 0.13 9.75 -6.03
C ASP A 8 -1.23 10.29 -6.47
N ASP A 9 -1.80 11.28 -5.75
CA ASP A 9 -3.07 11.90 -6.13
C ASP A 9 -3.04 12.50 -7.53
N LEU A 10 -1.92 13.11 -7.93
CA LEU A 10 -1.75 13.66 -9.27
C LEU A 10 -1.65 12.57 -10.34
N MET A 11 -0.87 11.51 -10.08
CA MET A 11 -0.67 10.40 -11.02
C MET A 11 -1.97 9.60 -11.23
N ASP A 12 -2.74 9.41 -10.16
CA ASP A 12 -4.02 8.68 -10.18
C ASP A 12 -5.20 9.56 -10.62
N HIS A 13 -4.97 10.85 -10.92
CA HIS A 13 -6.02 11.83 -11.22
C HIS A 13 -7.15 11.86 -10.17
N ALA A 14 -6.79 11.71 -8.90
CA ALA A 14 -7.75 11.64 -7.80
C ALA A 14 -8.30 13.04 -7.44
N ASP A 15 -9.60 13.26 -7.59
CA ASP A 15 -10.21 14.56 -7.26
C ASP A 15 -10.24 14.86 -5.75
N MET A 16 -10.33 13.82 -4.93
CA MET A 16 -10.62 13.92 -3.49
C MET A 16 -9.74 12.99 -2.66
N ARG A 17 -9.22 13.50 -1.53
CA ARG A 17 -8.58 12.70 -0.48
C ARG A 17 -9.11 13.08 0.89
N ARG A 18 -9.59 12.08 1.65
CA ARG A 18 -10.15 12.24 3.00
C ARG A 18 -11.23 13.33 3.09
N GLY A 19 -12.15 13.34 2.13
CA GLY A 19 -13.27 14.30 2.06
C GLY A 19 -12.88 15.73 1.67
N ARG A 20 -11.66 15.95 1.18
CA ARG A 20 -11.19 17.27 0.72
C ARG A 20 -10.63 17.17 -0.70
N PRO A 21 -10.73 18.24 -1.52
CA PRO A 21 -10.10 18.28 -2.84
C PRO A 21 -8.59 18.05 -2.74
N THR A 22 -8.02 17.29 -3.67
CA THR A 22 -6.57 17.09 -3.77
C THR A 22 -5.86 18.36 -4.23
N VAL A 23 -4.53 18.39 -4.10
CA VAL A 23 -3.74 19.60 -4.40
C VAL A 23 -3.87 20.01 -5.87
N HIS A 24 -3.85 19.06 -6.80
CA HIS A 24 -3.94 19.37 -8.22
C HIS A 24 -5.34 19.86 -8.63
N THR A 25 -6.40 19.28 -8.05
CA THR A 25 -7.79 19.71 -8.28
C THR A 25 -8.07 21.09 -7.69
N ARG A 26 -7.52 21.39 -6.50
CA ARG A 26 -7.74 22.68 -5.84
C ARG A 26 -6.92 23.83 -6.43
N TRP A 27 -5.73 23.54 -6.94
CA TRP A 27 -4.81 24.55 -7.47
C TRP A 27 -4.39 24.26 -8.92
N ASN A 28 -3.48 23.31 -9.14
CA ASN A 28 -3.07 22.80 -10.46
C ASN A 28 -1.97 21.73 -10.30
N GLU A 29 -1.67 21.02 -11.39
CA GLU A 29 -0.66 19.96 -11.47
C GLU A 29 0.75 20.45 -11.05
N ASN A 30 1.20 21.60 -11.57
CA ASN A 30 2.52 22.17 -11.23
C ASN A 30 2.65 22.43 -9.72
N THR A 31 1.57 22.90 -9.08
CA THR A 31 1.53 23.13 -7.63
C THR A 31 1.65 21.81 -6.87
N ALA A 32 1.00 20.74 -7.34
CA ALA A 32 1.11 19.42 -6.73
C ALA A 32 2.55 18.86 -6.83
N VAL A 33 3.16 18.91 -8.01
CA VAL A 33 4.56 18.46 -8.22
C VAL A 33 5.51 19.20 -7.28
N LEU A 34 5.51 20.53 -7.32
CA LEU A 34 6.43 21.36 -6.53
C LEU A 34 6.16 21.26 -5.02
N SER A 35 4.91 21.02 -4.61
CA SER A 35 4.58 20.79 -3.19
C SER A 35 5.16 19.47 -2.69
N GLY A 36 5.01 18.38 -3.47
CA GLY A 36 5.60 17.09 -3.11
C GLY A 36 7.13 17.15 -3.03
N ASP A 37 7.79 17.77 -4.02
CA ASP A 37 9.24 17.94 -4.05
C ASP A 37 9.73 18.74 -2.83
N THR A 38 9.06 19.85 -2.54
CA THR A 38 9.40 20.69 -1.38
C THR A 38 9.24 19.93 -0.08
N MET A 39 8.17 19.15 0.09
CA MET A 39 7.96 18.32 1.29
C MET A 39 9.04 17.25 1.46
N LEU A 40 9.50 16.64 0.37
CA LEU A 40 10.61 15.69 0.43
C LEU A 40 11.91 16.39 0.85
N LEU A 41 12.23 17.56 0.28
CA LEU A 41 13.40 18.35 0.66
C LEU A 41 13.34 18.83 2.11
N LEU A 42 12.15 19.15 2.63
CA LEU A 42 11.95 19.47 4.03
C LEU A 42 12.24 18.27 4.95
N ALA A 43 11.87 17.05 4.54
CA ALA A 43 12.23 15.84 5.30
C ALA A 43 13.76 15.66 5.36
N TYR A 44 14.46 15.82 4.23
CA TYR A 44 15.93 15.81 4.20
C TYR A 44 16.54 16.89 5.11
N ARG A 45 15.99 18.11 5.11
CA ARG A 45 16.44 19.19 5.98
C ARG A 45 16.30 18.81 7.46
N LEU A 46 15.18 18.19 7.85
CA LEU A 46 14.96 17.75 9.23
C LEU A 46 15.94 16.63 9.63
N ILE A 47 16.19 15.66 8.77
CA ILE A 47 17.17 14.59 9.01
C ILE A 47 18.59 15.19 9.14
N ALA A 48 18.96 16.14 8.29
CA ALA A 48 20.26 16.80 8.35
C ALA A 48 20.48 17.58 9.65
N GLN A 49 19.40 18.13 10.23
CA GLN A 49 19.39 18.84 11.52
C GLN A 49 19.42 17.91 12.74
N CYS A 50 19.25 16.60 12.54
CA CYS A 50 19.30 15.62 13.62
C CYS A 50 20.68 15.66 14.30
N THR A 51 20.69 15.82 15.63
CA THR A 51 21.91 15.88 16.45
C THR A 51 22.18 14.60 17.24
N VAL A 52 21.22 13.66 17.25
CA VAL A 52 21.40 12.35 17.90
C VAL A 52 22.14 11.39 16.97
N GLY A 53 22.77 10.35 17.56
CA GLY A 53 23.68 9.44 16.88
C GLY A 53 23.09 8.72 15.66
N ARG A 54 23.98 8.13 14.84
CA ARG A 54 23.64 7.32 13.65
C ARG A 54 22.87 8.06 12.54
N ARG A 55 22.97 9.41 12.50
CA ARG A 55 22.37 10.26 11.45
C ARG A 55 22.71 9.80 10.02
N GLU A 56 23.95 9.39 9.77
CA GLU A 56 24.39 8.92 8.45
C GLU A 56 23.63 7.65 8.04
N GLU A 57 23.50 6.68 8.93
CA GLU A 57 22.73 5.45 8.70
C GLU A 57 21.24 5.74 8.47
N VAL A 58 20.67 6.67 9.24
CA VAL A 58 19.30 7.14 9.05
C VAL A 58 19.11 7.81 7.69
N LEU A 59 20.06 8.64 7.26
CA LEU A 59 20.02 9.30 5.96
C LEU A 59 20.10 8.27 4.82
N HIS A 60 20.98 7.28 4.91
CA HIS A 60 21.07 6.19 3.94
C HIS A 60 19.77 5.40 3.87
N LEU A 61 19.26 4.93 5.01
CA LEU A 61 18.01 4.19 5.09
C LEU A 61 16.82 4.97 4.50
N PHE A 62 16.71 6.25 4.84
CA PHE A 62 15.65 7.11 4.31
C PHE A 62 15.77 7.30 2.79
N THR A 63 16.99 7.51 2.29
CA THR A 63 17.25 7.71 0.86
C THR A 63 16.94 6.44 0.06
N ASP A 64 17.42 5.29 0.51
CA ASP A 64 17.16 3.99 -0.13
C ASP A 64 15.66 3.67 -0.13
N SER A 65 14.97 3.97 0.98
CA SER A 65 13.52 3.77 1.08
C SER A 65 12.76 4.72 0.16
N ALA A 66 13.19 5.98 0.02
CA ALA A 66 12.59 6.93 -0.92
C ALA A 66 12.74 6.47 -2.37
N ILE A 67 13.91 5.92 -2.75
CA ILE A 67 14.13 5.33 -4.08
C ILE A 67 13.17 4.16 -4.32
N ARG A 68 13.09 3.23 -3.37
CA ARG A 68 12.17 2.07 -3.44
C ARG A 68 10.71 2.49 -3.56
N ILE A 69 10.27 3.53 -2.86
CA ILE A 69 8.91 4.07 -3.00
C ILE A 69 8.65 4.58 -4.41
N CYS A 70 9.60 5.30 -5.01
CA CYS A 70 9.50 5.73 -6.40
C CYS A 70 9.43 4.54 -7.37
N GLU A 71 10.21 3.49 -7.15
CA GLU A 71 10.14 2.24 -7.94
C GLU A 71 8.77 1.57 -7.79
N GLY A 72 8.24 1.50 -6.56
CA GLY A 72 6.90 0.98 -6.28
C GLY A 72 5.79 1.77 -7.00
N GLN A 73 5.87 3.11 -6.96
CA GLN A 73 4.94 3.97 -7.70
C GLN A 73 5.03 3.73 -9.21
N GLN A 74 6.24 3.57 -9.74
CA GLN A 74 6.43 3.29 -11.16
C GLN A 74 5.85 1.93 -11.56
N TYR A 75 5.95 0.91 -10.70
CA TYR A 75 5.28 -0.37 -10.94
C TYR A 75 3.75 -0.21 -11.02
N ASP A 76 3.15 0.53 -10.09
CA ASP A 76 1.70 0.77 -10.08
C ASP A 76 1.23 1.41 -11.39
N VAL A 77 1.89 2.50 -11.82
CA VAL A 77 1.61 3.16 -13.11
C VAL A 77 1.81 2.22 -14.29
N ASN A 78 2.87 1.41 -14.29
CA ASN A 78 3.12 0.45 -15.38
C ASN A 78 2.02 -0.62 -15.45
N PHE A 79 1.50 -1.05 -14.29
CA PHE A 79 0.48 -2.09 -14.21
C PHE A 79 -0.85 -1.66 -14.82
N GLU A 80 -1.17 -0.37 -14.88
CA GLU A 80 -2.40 0.12 -15.53
C GLU A 80 -2.47 -0.32 -17.01
N SER A 81 -1.36 -0.19 -17.73
CA SER A 81 -1.27 -0.49 -19.17
C SER A 81 -0.98 -1.97 -19.50
N ARG A 82 -0.45 -2.74 -18.56
CA ARG A 82 -0.11 -4.16 -18.77
C ARG A 82 -1.37 -5.03 -18.77
N SER A 83 -1.40 -6.08 -19.57
CA SER A 83 -2.49 -7.08 -19.54
C SER A 83 -2.31 -8.13 -18.44
N GLU A 84 -1.06 -8.46 -18.13
CA GLU A 84 -0.70 -9.51 -17.18
C GLU A 84 0.20 -8.94 -16.08
N VAL A 85 -0.24 -9.15 -14.84
CA VAL A 85 0.49 -8.86 -13.60
C VAL A 85 0.33 -10.08 -12.72
N THR A 86 1.45 -10.67 -12.32
CA THR A 86 1.46 -11.82 -11.42
C THR A 86 1.23 -11.39 -9.97
N GLU A 87 0.78 -12.31 -9.13
CA GLU A 87 0.65 -12.06 -7.69
C GLU A 87 1.99 -11.61 -7.07
N ALA A 88 3.11 -12.20 -7.49
CA ALA A 88 4.44 -11.83 -7.00
C ALA A 88 4.82 -10.39 -7.38
N GLU A 89 4.54 -9.96 -8.61
CA GLU A 89 4.75 -8.58 -9.06
C GLU A 89 3.87 -7.59 -8.29
N TYR A 90 2.60 -7.95 -8.06
CA TYR A 90 1.70 -7.13 -7.26
C TYR A 90 2.20 -6.98 -5.80
N LEU A 91 2.61 -8.08 -5.17
CA LEU A 91 3.13 -8.06 -3.80
C LEU A 91 4.42 -7.23 -3.69
N GLU A 92 5.30 -7.32 -4.69
CA GLU A 92 6.51 -6.49 -4.72
C GLU A 92 6.18 -5.00 -4.90
N MET A 93 5.20 -4.68 -5.75
CA MET A 93 4.73 -3.31 -5.92
C MET A 93 4.22 -2.74 -4.60
N ILE A 94 3.32 -3.42 -3.88
CA ILE A 94 2.80 -2.91 -2.60
C ILE A 94 3.85 -2.94 -1.48
N ARG A 95 4.84 -3.84 -1.56
CA ARG A 95 6.00 -3.83 -0.66
C ARG A 95 6.76 -2.51 -0.83
N LEU A 96 7.12 -2.18 -2.06
CA LEU A 96 7.86 -0.97 -2.41
C LEU A 96 7.06 0.33 -2.20
N LYS A 97 5.79 0.37 -2.64
CA LYS A 97 4.94 1.57 -2.59
C LYS A 97 4.52 1.93 -1.15
N THR A 98 4.23 0.92 -0.32
CA THR A 98 3.63 1.13 1.00
C THR A 98 4.53 0.63 2.14
N SER A 99 5.06 -0.58 2.02
CA SER A 99 5.61 -1.31 3.17
C SER A 99 7.02 -0.87 3.58
N VAL A 100 7.90 -0.59 2.61
CA VAL A 100 9.28 -0.15 2.90
C VAL A 100 9.32 1.16 3.68
N LEU A 101 8.32 2.05 3.52
CA LEU A 101 8.25 3.29 4.30
C LEU A 101 7.97 3.02 5.78
N LEU A 102 7.11 2.04 6.07
CA LEU A 102 6.83 1.63 7.45
C LEU A 102 8.05 0.95 8.06
N GLY A 103 8.73 0.09 7.30
CA GLY A 103 10.03 -0.50 7.66
C GLY A 103 11.06 0.58 8.00
N CYS A 104 11.22 1.56 7.11
CA CYS A 104 12.10 2.72 7.30
C CYS A 104 11.78 3.46 8.59
N ALA A 105 10.51 3.79 8.83
CA ALA A 105 10.10 4.54 10.02
C ALA A 105 10.41 3.78 11.32
N ALA A 106 10.11 2.47 11.36
CA ALA A 106 10.35 1.63 12.53
C ALA A 106 11.85 1.46 12.81
N GLN A 107 12.64 1.18 11.77
CA GLN A 107 14.09 1.01 11.89
C GLN A 107 14.79 2.32 12.25
N MET A 108 14.39 3.46 11.66
CA MET A 108 14.89 4.78 12.05
C MET A 108 14.67 5.05 13.55
N GLY A 109 13.50 4.69 14.09
CA GLY A 109 13.23 4.80 15.52
C GLY A 109 14.22 4.01 16.38
N GLY A 110 14.51 2.77 15.99
CA GLY A 110 15.52 1.93 16.65
C GLY A 110 16.93 2.51 16.55
N LEU A 111 17.34 2.97 15.37
CA LEU A 111 18.65 3.57 15.14
C LEU A 111 18.87 4.84 16.00
N LEU A 112 17.88 5.73 16.05
CA LEU A 112 17.94 6.98 16.81
C LEU A 112 17.89 6.75 18.33
N ALA A 113 17.37 5.60 18.77
CA ALA A 113 17.38 5.14 20.16
C ALA A 113 18.65 4.36 20.53
N ASP A 114 19.63 4.28 19.61
CA ASP A 114 20.88 3.50 19.75
C ASP A 114 20.65 2.01 20.02
N ALA A 115 19.58 1.44 19.45
CA ALA A 115 19.28 0.02 19.56
C ALA A 115 20.32 -0.84 18.81
N PRO A 116 20.54 -2.10 19.24
CA PRO A 116 21.36 -3.05 18.50
C PRO A 116 20.91 -3.14 17.03
N ALA A 117 21.87 -3.28 16.11
CA ALA A 117 21.57 -3.38 14.67
C ALA A 117 20.60 -4.54 14.35
N THR A 118 20.69 -5.64 15.10
CA THR A 118 19.77 -6.78 14.98
C THR A 118 18.32 -6.40 15.31
N ASP A 119 18.11 -5.57 16.33
CA ASP A 119 16.77 -5.14 16.75
C ASP A 119 16.21 -4.10 15.77
N ALA A 120 17.05 -3.18 15.30
CA ALA A 120 16.68 -2.22 14.26
C ALA A 120 16.23 -2.94 12.98
N GLU A 121 16.91 -4.02 12.57
CA GLU A 121 16.52 -4.84 11.43
C GLU A 121 15.23 -5.63 11.69
N VAL A 122 15.04 -6.17 12.90
CA VAL A 122 13.77 -6.81 13.29
C VAL A 122 12.61 -5.83 13.19
N LEU A 123 12.78 -4.57 13.61
CA LEU A 123 11.77 -3.52 13.48
C LEU A 123 11.43 -3.24 12.01
N TYR A 124 12.43 -3.19 11.11
CA TYR A 124 12.19 -3.05 9.68
C TYR A 124 11.32 -4.19 9.14
N GLN A 125 11.76 -5.42 9.36
CA GLN A 125 11.11 -6.64 8.84
C GLN A 125 9.72 -6.85 9.41
N PHE A 126 9.48 -6.45 10.66
CA PHE A 126 8.17 -6.46 11.28
C PHE A 126 7.25 -5.44 10.58
N ALA A 127 7.68 -4.19 10.48
CA ALA A 127 6.84 -3.12 9.95
C ALA A 127 6.58 -3.26 8.44
N GLU A 128 7.51 -3.83 7.67
CA GLU A 128 7.29 -4.18 6.27
C GLU A 128 6.15 -5.22 6.12
N LYS A 129 6.13 -6.27 6.94
CA LYS A 129 5.05 -7.27 6.92
C LYS A 129 3.70 -6.70 7.35
N ILE A 130 3.70 -5.81 8.35
CA ILE A 130 2.50 -5.06 8.73
C ILE A 130 2.02 -4.20 7.55
N GLY A 131 2.92 -3.57 6.81
CA GLY A 131 2.58 -2.80 5.61
C GLY A 131 1.92 -3.63 4.52
N LEU A 132 2.45 -4.83 4.27
CA LEU A 132 1.86 -5.77 3.31
C LEU A 132 0.45 -6.19 3.74
N ALA A 133 0.29 -6.60 5.00
CA ALA A 133 -1.02 -6.95 5.55
C ALA A 133 -2.01 -5.78 5.48
N PHE A 134 -1.54 -4.56 5.78
CA PHE A 134 -2.36 -3.35 5.75
C PHE A 134 -2.85 -3.00 4.33
N GLN A 135 -1.98 -3.08 3.32
CA GLN A 135 -2.38 -2.79 1.94
C GLN A 135 -3.36 -3.85 1.41
N LEU A 136 -3.09 -5.13 1.67
CA LEU A 136 -4.03 -6.20 1.30
C LEU A 136 -5.39 -6.05 2.00
N GLN A 137 -5.39 -5.57 3.25
CA GLN A 137 -6.61 -5.27 3.98
C GLN A 137 -7.39 -4.09 3.37
N ASP A 138 -6.69 -3.08 2.84
CA ASP A 138 -7.31 -1.95 2.13
C ASP A 138 -7.97 -2.41 0.82
N ASP A 139 -7.26 -3.20 0.01
CA ASP A 139 -7.80 -3.83 -1.21
C ASP A 139 -9.01 -4.74 -0.89
N TYR A 140 -8.94 -5.50 0.21
CA TYR A 140 -10.07 -6.31 0.69
C TYR A 140 -11.28 -5.44 1.02
N LEU A 141 -11.08 -4.37 1.79
CA LEU A 141 -12.17 -3.47 2.21
C LEU A 141 -12.76 -2.68 1.03
N ASP A 142 -11.97 -2.40 -0.02
CA ASP A 142 -12.50 -1.80 -1.25
C ASP A 142 -13.56 -2.70 -1.87
N ALA A 143 -13.37 -4.02 -1.92
CA ALA A 143 -14.36 -4.94 -2.52
C ALA A 143 -15.45 -5.41 -1.56
N TYR A 144 -15.11 -5.66 -0.29
CA TYR A 144 -15.97 -6.37 0.68
C TYR A 144 -16.34 -5.54 1.93
N GLY A 145 -15.83 -4.32 2.07
CA GLY A 145 -16.10 -3.47 3.22
C GLY A 145 -17.55 -2.98 3.29
N ASP A 146 -18.03 -2.66 4.49
CA ASP A 146 -19.31 -1.96 4.65
C ASP A 146 -19.09 -0.46 4.34
N PRO A 147 -19.82 0.13 3.36
CA PRO A 147 -19.71 1.55 3.04
C PRO A 147 -19.93 2.50 4.24
N ALA A 148 -20.76 2.11 5.20
CA ALA A 148 -21.06 2.93 6.39
C ALA A 148 -19.87 3.06 7.34
N VAL A 149 -19.06 2.01 7.38
CA VAL A 149 -17.86 1.80 8.19
C VAL A 149 -16.64 2.38 7.48
N PHE A 150 -16.48 2.03 6.20
CA PHE A 150 -15.29 2.32 5.43
C PHE A 150 -15.26 3.75 4.86
N GLY A 151 -16.43 4.41 4.79
CA GLY A 151 -16.53 5.82 4.42
C GLY A 151 -16.28 6.12 2.94
N LYS A 152 -16.17 5.10 2.09
CA LYS A 152 -16.15 5.21 0.61
C LYS A 152 -17.09 4.17 -0.03
N LYS A 153 -17.48 4.42 -1.28
CA LYS A 153 -18.18 3.40 -2.09
C LYS A 153 -17.23 2.21 -2.31
N ILE A 154 -17.79 1.01 -2.25
CA ILE A 154 -17.06 -0.22 -2.57
C ILE A 154 -16.82 -0.34 -4.08
N GLY A 155 -15.76 -1.08 -4.43
CA GLY A 155 -15.39 -1.44 -5.78
C GLY A 155 -14.71 -0.33 -6.57
N GLY A 156 -14.18 0.70 -5.91
CA GLY A 156 -13.45 1.79 -6.57
C GLY A 156 -12.30 1.27 -7.41
N ASP A 157 -11.56 0.29 -6.92
CA ASP A 157 -10.44 -0.31 -7.65
C ASP A 157 -10.92 -1.07 -8.90
N ASN A 158 -12.06 -1.75 -8.81
CA ASN A 158 -12.67 -2.42 -9.96
C ASN A 158 -13.15 -1.40 -11.01
N LEU A 159 -13.69 -0.27 -10.57
CA LEU A 159 -14.12 0.80 -11.47
C LEU A 159 -12.95 1.43 -12.22
N CYS A 160 -11.82 1.63 -11.55
CA CYS A 160 -10.58 2.13 -12.15
C CYS A 160 -9.80 1.06 -12.92
N GLY A 161 -10.24 -0.20 -12.91
CA GLY A 161 -9.54 -1.31 -13.55
C GLY A 161 -8.18 -1.64 -12.92
N LYS A 162 -7.99 -1.28 -11.63
CA LYS A 162 -6.75 -1.54 -10.92
C LYS A 162 -6.51 -3.04 -10.74
N LYS A 163 -5.24 -3.44 -10.86
CA LYS A 163 -4.80 -4.83 -10.74
C LYS A 163 -4.40 -5.14 -9.30
N THR A 164 -5.37 -4.99 -8.41
CA THR A 164 -5.27 -5.32 -6.98
C THR A 164 -5.00 -6.81 -6.75
N PHE A 165 -4.73 -7.20 -5.50
CA PHE A 165 -4.58 -8.60 -5.12
C PHE A 165 -5.77 -9.44 -5.60
N LEU A 166 -6.99 -8.93 -5.40
CA LEU A 166 -8.23 -9.62 -5.79
C LEU A 166 -8.27 -9.85 -7.31
N THR A 167 -7.94 -8.82 -8.09
CA THR A 167 -7.89 -8.88 -9.55
C THR A 167 -6.86 -9.89 -10.05
N VAL A 168 -5.62 -9.83 -9.56
CA VAL A 168 -4.53 -10.71 -10.03
C VAL A 168 -4.73 -12.17 -9.60
N THR A 169 -5.28 -12.40 -8.40
CA THR A 169 -5.62 -13.74 -7.92
C THR A 169 -6.79 -14.35 -8.70
N ALA A 170 -7.78 -13.55 -9.10
CA ALA A 170 -8.85 -14.03 -9.97
C ALA A 170 -8.31 -14.40 -11.36
N LEU A 171 -7.51 -13.51 -11.95
CA LEU A 171 -6.92 -13.68 -13.29
C LEU A 171 -6.03 -14.92 -13.40
N SER A 172 -5.28 -15.26 -12.35
CA SER A 172 -4.40 -16.44 -12.34
C SER A 172 -5.15 -17.77 -12.41
N GLN A 173 -6.45 -17.77 -12.10
CA GLN A 173 -7.33 -18.93 -12.15
C GLN A 173 -8.24 -18.96 -13.40
N MET A 174 -8.25 -17.87 -14.18
CA MET A 174 -9.03 -17.75 -15.41
C MET A 174 -8.26 -18.32 -16.61
N SER A 175 -8.98 -18.69 -17.67
CA SER A 175 -8.36 -19.19 -18.90
C SER A 175 -8.90 -18.48 -20.15
N GLY A 176 -8.00 -18.16 -21.08
CA GLY A 176 -8.29 -17.73 -22.45
C GLY A 176 -9.37 -16.65 -22.57
N ALA A 177 -10.55 -17.07 -23.06
CA ALA A 177 -11.68 -16.18 -23.32
C ALA A 177 -12.23 -15.51 -22.05
N GLU A 178 -12.19 -16.19 -20.91
CA GLU A 178 -12.67 -15.63 -19.64
C GLU A 178 -11.76 -14.49 -19.16
N THR A 179 -10.45 -14.69 -19.19
CA THR A 179 -9.45 -13.66 -18.87
C THR A 179 -9.65 -12.43 -19.76
N THR A 180 -9.81 -12.64 -21.06
CA THR A 180 -10.00 -11.55 -22.04
C THR A 180 -11.29 -10.79 -21.76
N HIS A 181 -12.38 -11.51 -21.46
CA HIS A 181 -13.66 -10.89 -21.15
C HIS A 181 -13.61 -10.11 -19.83
N PHE A 182 -12.99 -10.67 -18.79
CA PHE A 182 -12.84 -10.01 -17.50
C PHE A 182 -12.04 -8.71 -17.59
N LEU A 183 -10.88 -8.73 -18.25
CA LEU A 183 -10.08 -7.52 -18.49
C LEU A 183 -10.85 -6.46 -19.30
N ARG A 184 -11.60 -6.89 -20.32
CA ARG A 184 -12.44 -5.97 -21.11
C ARG A 184 -13.55 -5.34 -20.26
N MET A 185 -14.19 -6.11 -19.37
CA MET A 185 -15.19 -5.59 -18.45
C MET A 185 -14.58 -4.54 -17.50
N LEU A 186 -13.39 -4.80 -16.97
CA LEU A 186 -12.68 -3.87 -16.08
C LEU A 186 -12.16 -2.61 -16.79
N ALA A 187 -11.85 -2.68 -18.08
CA ALA A 187 -11.35 -1.53 -18.84
C ALA A 187 -12.44 -0.68 -19.51
N CYS A 188 -13.71 -1.10 -19.47
CA CYS A 188 -14.78 -0.45 -20.22
C CYS A 188 -15.53 0.61 -19.40
N ASP A 189 -15.39 1.88 -19.78
CA ASP A 189 -16.06 3.01 -19.11
C ASP A 189 -17.53 3.19 -19.49
N SER A 190 -17.98 2.55 -20.57
CA SER A 190 -19.38 2.62 -21.02
C SER A 190 -20.32 1.66 -20.28
N ILE A 191 -19.77 0.78 -19.42
CA ILE A 191 -20.55 -0.17 -18.63
C ILE A 191 -21.02 0.54 -17.35
N ASP A 192 -22.25 0.26 -16.95
CA ASP A 192 -22.78 0.76 -15.68
C ASP A 192 -21.85 0.36 -14.51
N PRO A 193 -21.46 1.31 -13.64
CA PRO A 193 -20.56 1.04 -12.52
C PRO A 193 -21.01 -0.12 -11.61
N ASP A 194 -22.31 -0.20 -11.30
CA ASP A 194 -22.82 -1.26 -10.42
C ASP A 194 -22.81 -2.62 -11.13
N GLU A 195 -23.06 -2.66 -12.45
CA GLU A 195 -22.92 -3.87 -13.25
C GLU A 195 -21.46 -4.35 -13.30
N LYS A 196 -20.51 -3.44 -13.50
CA LYS A 196 -19.06 -3.72 -13.54
C LYS A 196 -18.58 -4.32 -12.22
N ILE A 197 -18.94 -3.69 -11.09
CA ILE A 197 -18.63 -4.21 -9.75
C ILE A 197 -19.28 -5.57 -9.55
N ARG A 198 -20.58 -5.71 -9.84
CA ARG A 198 -21.29 -6.99 -9.66
C ARG A 198 -20.68 -8.12 -10.50
N TYR A 199 -20.18 -7.82 -11.69
CA TYR A 199 -19.47 -8.79 -12.53
C TYR A 199 -18.14 -9.21 -11.88
N ALA A 200 -17.32 -8.24 -11.44
CA ALA A 200 -16.06 -8.52 -10.75
C ALA A 200 -16.26 -9.40 -9.51
N MET A 201 -17.23 -9.05 -8.67
CA MET A 201 -17.57 -9.81 -7.45
C MET A 201 -18.04 -11.23 -7.75
N ARG A 202 -18.77 -11.47 -8.85
CA ARG A 202 -19.14 -12.83 -9.27
C ARG A 202 -17.92 -13.67 -9.64
N CYS A 203 -16.96 -13.07 -10.35
CA CYS A 203 -15.69 -13.74 -10.66
C CYS A 203 -14.89 -14.02 -9.38
N TYR A 204 -14.82 -13.08 -8.45
CA TYR A 204 -14.15 -13.29 -7.16
C TYR A 204 -14.77 -14.43 -6.35
N ALA A 205 -16.11 -14.51 -6.32
CA ALA A 205 -16.83 -15.60 -5.67
C ALA A 205 -16.58 -16.97 -6.35
N LYS A 206 -16.53 -17.00 -7.70
CA LYS A 206 -16.24 -18.23 -8.47
C LYS A 206 -14.89 -18.86 -8.10
N TYR A 207 -13.89 -18.03 -7.80
CA TYR A 207 -12.51 -18.45 -7.55
C TYR A 207 -12.08 -18.37 -6.07
N ASP A 208 -13.03 -18.19 -5.15
CA ASP A 208 -12.79 -18.06 -3.70
C ASP A 208 -11.71 -17.01 -3.34
N VAL A 209 -11.70 -15.91 -4.09
CA VAL A 209 -10.66 -14.87 -3.97
C VAL A 209 -10.73 -14.17 -2.62
N GLU A 210 -11.92 -14.06 -2.05
CA GLU A 210 -12.11 -13.50 -0.70
C GLU A 210 -11.29 -14.27 0.35
N SER A 211 -11.44 -15.60 0.37
CA SER A 211 -10.74 -16.49 1.29
C SER A 211 -9.24 -16.44 1.07
N LEU A 212 -8.78 -16.46 -0.18
CA LEU A 212 -7.37 -16.38 -0.53
C LEU A 212 -6.73 -15.05 -0.07
N CYS A 213 -7.45 -13.93 -0.21
CA CYS A 213 -7.00 -12.63 0.26
C CYS A 213 -6.91 -12.60 1.80
N ARG A 214 -7.93 -13.07 2.51
CA ARG A 214 -7.94 -13.17 3.98
C ARG A 214 -6.79 -14.06 4.49
N GLN A 215 -6.54 -15.20 3.86
CA GLN A 215 -5.43 -16.09 4.20
C GLN A 215 -4.08 -15.39 4.03
N ARG A 216 -3.91 -14.60 2.96
CA ARG A 216 -2.66 -13.84 2.73
C ARG A 216 -2.46 -12.75 3.77
N ILE A 217 -3.51 -12.01 4.14
CA ILE A 217 -3.47 -11.00 5.21
C ILE A 217 -3.03 -11.67 6.53
N GLU A 218 -3.67 -12.78 6.90
CA GLU A 218 -3.36 -13.49 8.14
C GLU A 218 -1.94 -14.07 8.16
N ALA A 219 -1.45 -14.56 7.02
CA ALA A 219 -0.08 -15.04 6.88
C ALA A 219 0.94 -13.93 7.20
N TYR A 220 0.82 -12.74 6.58
CA TYR A 220 1.71 -11.62 6.86
C TYR A 220 1.61 -11.13 8.31
N PHE A 221 0.41 -11.15 8.90
CA PHE A 221 0.23 -10.81 10.30
C PHE A 221 0.96 -11.78 11.24
N LYS A 222 0.84 -13.09 10.99
CA LYS A 222 1.52 -14.13 11.76
C LYS A 222 3.04 -14.03 11.60
N GLU A 223 3.53 -13.78 10.39
CA GLU A 223 4.95 -13.55 10.14
C GLU A 223 5.46 -12.28 10.82
N ALA A 224 4.67 -11.19 10.83
CA ALA A 224 4.99 -9.97 11.56
C ALA A 224 5.12 -10.26 13.06
N ARG A 225 4.17 -10.99 13.65
CA ARG A 225 4.24 -11.39 15.06
C ARG A 225 5.51 -12.19 15.37
N THR A 226 5.77 -13.22 14.57
CA THR A 226 6.93 -14.10 14.73
C THR A 226 8.24 -13.33 14.57
N THR A 227 8.27 -12.36 13.66
CA THR A 227 9.43 -11.46 13.49
C THR A 227 9.64 -10.63 14.74
N LEU A 228 8.57 -10.04 15.28
CA LEU A 228 8.62 -9.15 16.43
C LEU A 228 9.06 -9.86 17.72
N ASP A 229 8.73 -11.14 17.89
CA ASP A 229 9.16 -11.96 19.03
C ASP A 229 10.71 -12.14 19.10
N ARG A 230 11.45 -11.74 18.06
CA ARG A 230 12.93 -11.73 18.04
C ARG A 230 13.56 -10.47 18.64
N LEU A 231 12.78 -9.45 19.00
CA LEU A 231 13.30 -8.26 19.65
C LEU A 231 13.92 -8.61 21.02
N SER A 232 15.00 -7.93 21.38
CA SER A 232 15.65 -8.13 22.68
C SER A 232 14.91 -7.47 23.85
N VAL A 233 13.90 -6.64 23.54
CA VAL A 233 13.09 -5.86 24.48
C VAL A 233 11.61 -6.24 24.39
N ASP A 234 10.81 -5.86 25.40
CA ASP A 234 9.38 -6.10 25.39
C ASP A 234 8.69 -5.39 24.22
N ALA A 235 8.16 -6.20 23.30
CA ALA A 235 7.48 -5.73 22.10
C ALA A 235 5.96 -5.52 22.27
N THR A 236 5.41 -5.83 23.46
CA THR A 236 3.98 -5.72 23.76
C THR A 236 3.39 -4.34 23.43
N PRO A 237 4.04 -3.21 23.76
CA PRO A 237 3.50 -1.89 23.43
C PRO A 237 3.35 -1.67 21.92
N LEU A 238 4.34 -2.10 21.13
CA LEU A 238 4.33 -1.96 19.68
C LEU A 238 3.27 -2.87 19.06
N TRP A 239 3.13 -4.09 19.57
CA TRP A 239 2.09 -5.02 19.11
C TRP A 239 0.67 -4.49 19.38
N ASN A 240 0.43 -3.96 20.58
CA ASN A 240 -0.85 -3.37 20.95
C ASN A 240 -1.18 -2.13 20.11
N TYR A 241 -0.17 -1.39 19.66
CA TYR A 241 -0.37 -0.25 18.76
C TYR A 241 -0.79 -0.68 17.35
N VAL A 242 -0.20 -1.74 16.79
CA VAL A 242 -0.51 -2.18 15.41
C VAL A 242 -1.77 -3.04 15.30
N THR A 243 -2.13 -3.77 16.35
CA THR A 243 -3.27 -4.72 16.31
C THR A 243 -4.59 -4.06 15.87
N PRO A 244 -4.96 -2.86 16.38
CA PRO A 244 -6.18 -2.17 15.94
C PRO A 244 -6.14 -1.69 14.48
N LEU A 245 -4.94 -1.46 13.92
CA LEU A 245 -4.80 -1.02 12.52
C LEU A 245 -5.20 -2.12 11.54
N LEU A 246 -5.18 -3.36 11.98
CA LEU A 246 -5.44 -4.56 11.17
C LEU A 246 -6.86 -5.09 11.38
N GLY A 247 -7.43 -4.87 12.56
CA GLY A 247 -8.80 -5.25 12.91
C GLY A 247 -9.86 -4.23 12.52
N ARG A 248 -9.71 -3.48 11.41
CA ARG A 248 -10.71 -2.51 10.94
C ARG A 248 -11.99 -3.21 10.45
N ASN A 249 -12.74 -3.77 11.39
CA ASN A 249 -14.16 -4.07 11.32
C ASN A 249 -14.91 -3.01 12.15
N HIS A 250 -14.77 -1.72 11.81
CA HIS A 250 -15.36 -0.62 12.58
C HIS A 250 -16.17 0.34 11.74
#